data_AF-A0A2M9L645-F1
#
_entry.id   AF-A0A2M9L645-F1
#
_cell.length_a   1.000
_cell.length_b   1.000
_cell.length_c   1.000
_cell.angle_alpha   90.00
_cell.angle_beta   90.00
_cell.angle_gamma   90.00
#
_symmetry.space_group_name_H-M   'P 1'
#
loop_
_entity.id
_entity.type
_entity.pdbx_description
1 polymer ?
#
loop_
_entity_poly.entity_id
_entity_poly.type
_entity_poly.pdbx_seq_one_letter_code
_entity_poly.pdbx_strand_id
1 'polypeptide(L)'
;MELVALVQRISGLHQRGATHESAAIVRQVAVMITPDDVARLATLLQENGPTGSSTYLARSVSAGAPEHAAATLAVLRRDGMIDEAADLFHTLWSASSAALPALLAALEQSGQSADGQTLLWERASAPAEELAELAQHLKAAGRTDDVRHLLRQAAGRPINEVAAIAGALNEETAMELVGELVRLRSASDIGRFGAAIQGATELYDTLLFAADDLEESRARSVFAALRTGGLPTQPAPRPRSRSRQRR
;
A
#
# COMPACT_ATOMS: atom_id res chain seq x y z
N MET A 1 -5.65 -38.01 -10.52
CA MET A 1 -4.58 -38.76 -11.22
C MET A 1 -3.44 -37.83 -11.63
N GLU A 2 -3.72 -36.68 -12.23
CA GLU A 2 -2.68 -35.75 -12.70
C GLU A 2 -1.83 -35.14 -11.56
N LEU A 3 -2.44 -34.66 -10.48
CA LEU A 3 -1.71 -34.06 -9.35
C LEU A 3 -0.80 -35.04 -8.60
N VAL A 4 -1.21 -36.31 -8.49
CA VAL A 4 -0.39 -37.36 -7.84
C VAL A 4 0.86 -37.66 -8.67
N ALA A 5 0.71 -37.79 -10.00
CA ALA A 5 1.84 -37.98 -10.90
C ALA A 5 2.78 -36.77 -10.88
N LEU A 6 2.24 -35.56 -10.75
CA LEU A 6 3.02 -34.33 -10.60
C LEU A 6 3.87 -34.33 -9.32
N VAL A 7 3.29 -34.72 -8.17
CA VAL A 7 4.02 -34.82 -6.89
C VAL A 7 5.15 -35.84 -7.00
N GLN A 8 4.89 -37.01 -7.58
CA GLN A 8 5.92 -38.02 -7.82
C GLN A 8 7.06 -37.49 -8.69
N ARG A 9 6.75 -36.70 -9.72
CA ARG A 9 7.75 -36.05 -10.56
C ARG A 9 8.58 -35.02 -9.78
N ILE A 10 7.93 -34.18 -8.98
CA ILE A 10 8.61 -33.17 -8.14
C ILE A 10 9.55 -33.85 -7.14
N SER A 11 9.06 -34.85 -6.40
CA SER A 11 9.84 -35.59 -5.41
C SER A 11 11.01 -36.34 -6.07
N GLY A 12 10.79 -36.98 -7.22
CA GLY A 12 11.83 -37.69 -7.96
C GLY A 12 12.94 -36.76 -8.48
N LEU A 13 12.61 -35.54 -8.92
CA LEU A 13 13.61 -34.53 -9.30
C LEU A 13 14.41 -34.06 -8.08
N HIS A 14 13.74 -33.77 -6.97
CA HIS A 14 14.38 -33.31 -5.75
C HIS A 14 15.36 -34.35 -5.19
N GLN A 15 14.97 -35.64 -5.15
CA GLN A 15 15.82 -36.74 -4.67
C GLN A 15 17.09 -36.93 -5.52
N ARG A 16 17.04 -36.58 -6.82
CA ARG A 16 18.21 -36.60 -7.71
C ARG A 16 19.08 -35.34 -7.62
N GLY A 17 18.76 -34.42 -6.70
CA GLY A 17 19.48 -33.15 -6.54
C GLY A 17 19.07 -32.06 -7.54
N ALA A 18 18.07 -32.28 -8.39
CA ALA A 18 17.55 -31.28 -9.33
C ALA A 18 16.57 -30.30 -8.65
N THR A 19 17.02 -29.66 -7.57
CA THR A 19 16.18 -28.82 -6.69
C THR A 19 15.59 -27.62 -7.43
N HIS A 20 16.40 -26.92 -8.23
CA HIS A 20 15.94 -25.78 -9.04
C HIS A 20 14.86 -26.16 -10.05
N GLU A 21 14.97 -27.32 -10.71
CA GLU A 21 13.98 -27.80 -11.66
C GLU A 21 12.67 -28.17 -10.95
N SER A 22 12.77 -28.88 -9.82
CA SER A 22 11.61 -29.22 -9.00
C SER A 22 10.86 -27.97 -8.52
N ALA A 23 11.57 -26.93 -8.06
CA ALA A 23 10.99 -25.66 -7.66
C ALA A 23 10.38 -24.89 -8.84
N ALA A 24 11.01 -24.89 -10.02
CA ALA A 24 10.47 -24.24 -11.20
C ALA A 24 9.11 -24.85 -11.63
N ILE A 25 8.99 -26.18 -11.56
CA ILE A 25 7.71 -26.87 -11.83
C ILE A 25 6.64 -26.42 -10.83
N VAL A 26 6.95 -26.42 -9.52
CA VAL A 26 5.98 -26.01 -8.49
C VAL A 26 5.52 -24.57 -8.74
N ARG A 27 6.44 -23.65 -9.03
CA ARG A 27 6.12 -22.25 -9.30
C ARG A 27 5.22 -22.10 -10.51
N GLN A 28 5.53 -22.79 -11.61
CA GLN A 28 4.73 -22.73 -12.82
C GLN A 28 3.33 -23.27 -12.59
N VAL A 29 3.20 -24.40 -11.89
CA VAL A 29 1.91 -25.03 -11.63
C VAL A 29 1.04 -24.16 -10.72
N ALA A 30 1.63 -23.50 -9.71
CA ALA A 30 0.91 -22.67 -8.74
C ALA A 30 -0.03 -21.62 -9.38
N VAL A 31 0.35 -21.08 -10.54
CA VAL A 31 -0.40 -20.03 -11.24
C VAL A 31 -1.28 -20.54 -12.38
N MET A 32 -1.22 -21.84 -12.69
CA MET A 32 -1.92 -22.47 -13.82
C MET A 32 -3.12 -23.31 -13.41
N ILE A 33 -3.16 -23.77 -12.16
CA ILE A 33 -4.24 -24.62 -11.63
C ILE A 33 -5.23 -23.80 -10.81
N THR A 34 -6.40 -24.38 -10.54
CA THR A 34 -7.43 -23.69 -9.74
C THR A 34 -7.02 -23.53 -8.27
N PRO A 35 -7.57 -22.55 -7.53
CA PRO A 35 -7.35 -22.43 -6.09
C PRO A 35 -7.59 -23.71 -5.28
N ASP A 36 -8.67 -24.45 -5.58
CA ASP A 36 -8.95 -25.75 -4.93
C ASP A 36 -7.93 -26.83 -5.32
N ASP A 37 -7.40 -26.81 -6.56
CA ASP A 37 -6.31 -27.71 -6.96
C ASP A 37 -4.98 -27.33 -6.28
N VAL A 38 -4.73 -26.05 -6.00
CA VAL A 38 -3.56 -25.63 -5.21
C VAL A 38 -3.63 -26.25 -3.83
N ALA A 39 -4.77 -26.16 -3.14
CA ALA A 39 -4.94 -26.77 -1.82
C ALA A 39 -4.78 -28.30 -1.86
N ARG A 40 -5.40 -28.98 -2.83
CA ARG A 40 -5.21 -30.43 -3.04
C ARG A 40 -3.74 -30.80 -3.28
N LEU A 41 -3.04 -30.03 -4.10
CA LEU A 41 -1.63 -30.27 -4.39
C LEU A 41 -0.75 -29.98 -3.16
N ALA A 42 -1.07 -28.94 -2.38
CA ALA A 42 -0.38 -28.63 -1.13
C ALA A 42 -0.49 -29.78 -0.13
N THR A 43 -1.68 -30.36 0.06
CA THR A 43 -1.87 -31.56 0.90
C THR A 43 -1.02 -32.73 0.43
N LEU A 44 -1.02 -33.03 -0.88
CA LEU A 44 -0.21 -34.13 -1.42
C LEU A 44 1.30 -33.88 -1.25
N LEU A 45 1.75 -32.63 -1.39
CA LEU A 45 3.13 -32.23 -1.17
C LEU A 45 3.54 -32.27 0.31
N GLN A 46 2.61 -31.99 1.23
CA GLN A 46 2.85 -32.11 2.67
C GLN A 46 3.07 -33.58 3.06
N GLU A 47 2.30 -34.49 2.48
CA GLU A 47 2.37 -35.93 2.78
C GLU A 47 3.53 -36.64 2.07
N ASN A 48 3.79 -36.30 0.81
CA ASN A 48 4.65 -37.10 -0.09
C ASN A 48 5.71 -36.27 -0.84
N GLY A 49 5.73 -34.95 -0.63
CA GLY A 49 6.62 -34.02 -1.29
C GLY A 49 7.92 -33.76 -0.52
N PRO A 50 8.86 -33.01 -1.12
CA PRO A 50 10.02 -32.48 -0.41
C PRO A 50 9.60 -31.55 0.73
N THR A 51 10.39 -31.49 1.80
CA THR A 51 10.15 -30.57 2.93
C THR A 51 10.04 -29.12 2.45
N GLY A 52 8.97 -28.43 2.88
CA GLY A 52 8.68 -27.04 2.52
C GLY A 52 8.12 -26.84 1.11
N SER A 53 7.85 -27.92 0.35
CA SER A 53 7.29 -27.79 -1.00
C SER A 53 5.83 -27.32 -1.02
N SER A 54 5.03 -27.64 0.00
CA SER A 54 3.64 -27.17 0.14
C SER A 54 3.58 -25.66 0.37
N THR A 55 4.36 -25.12 1.29
CA THR A 55 4.42 -23.67 1.54
C THR A 55 5.11 -22.92 0.39
N TYR A 56 6.10 -23.54 -0.27
CA TYR A 56 6.68 -23.01 -1.51
C TYR A 56 5.66 -22.91 -2.65
N LEU A 57 4.77 -23.92 -2.79
CA LEU A 57 3.66 -23.87 -3.74
C LEU A 57 2.74 -22.70 -3.39
N ALA A 58 2.29 -22.62 -2.13
CA ALA A 58 1.37 -21.59 -1.67
C ALA A 58 1.89 -20.17 -1.96
N ARG A 59 3.12 -19.84 -1.55
CA ARG A 59 3.70 -18.52 -1.85
C ARG A 59 3.91 -18.25 -3.33
N SER A 60 4.15 -19.28 -4.14
CA SER A 60 4.36 -19.12 -5.60
C SER A 60 3.11 -18.63 -6.33
N VAL A 61 1.93 -18.81 -5.74
CA VAL A 61 0.66 -18.29 -6.27
C VAL A 61 0.67 -16.77 -6.42
N SER A 62 1.41 -16.06 -5.54
CA SER A 62 1.54 -14.59 -5.59
C SER A 62 2.18 -14.05 -6.87
N ALA A 63 2.86 -14.89 -7.65
CA ALA A 63 3.42 -14.51 -8.95
C ALA A 63 2.35 -14.44 -10.06
N GLY A 64 1.14 -14.93 -9.80
CA GLY A 64 0.02 -14.94 -10.73
C GLY A 64 -0.89 -13.72 -10.60
N ALA A 65 -2.14 -13.88 -11.05
CA ALA A 65 -3.16 -12.83 -10.94
C ALA A 65 -3.57 -12.60 -9.47
N PRO A 66 -3.84 -11.34 -9.05
CA PRO A 66 -4.26 -11.05 -7.68
C PRO A 66 -5.54 -11.78 -7.25
N GLU A 67 -6.48 -11.99 -8.17
CA GLU A 67 -7.72 -12.75 -7.95
C GLU A 67 -7.42 -14.21 -7.59
N HIS A 68 -6.47 -14.83 -8.30
CA HIS A 68 -6.05 -16.20 -8.04
C HIS A 68 -5.36 -16.33 -6.68
N ALA A 69 -4.51 -15.36 -6.32
CA ALA A 69 -3.86 -15.33 -5.01
C ALA A 69 -4.84 -15.14 -3.86
N ALA A 70 -5.79 -14.21 -3.98
CA ALA A 70 -6.80 -13.97 -2.96
C ALA A 70 -7.76 -15.16 -2.79
N ALA A 71 -8.21 -15.76 -3.90
CA ALA A 71 -9.06 -16.95 -3.86
C ALA A 71 -8.33 -18.15 -3.25
N THR A 72 -7.05 -18.35 -3.59
CA THR A 72 -6.22 -19.40 -3.00
C THR A 72 -6.01 -19.20 -1.51
N LEU A 73 -5.74 -17.97 -1.06
CA LEU A 73 -5.65 -17.65 0.36
C LEU A 73 -6.95 -18.02 1.11
N ALA A 74 -8.10 -17.72 0.52
CA ALA A 74 -9.40 -18.07 1.10
C ALA A 74 -9.64 -19.59 1.17
N VAL A 75 -9.26 -20.35 0.12
CA VAL A 75 -9.34 -21.83 0.12
C VAL A 75 -8.42 -22.42 1.19
N LEU A 76 -7.15 -22.01 1.24
CA LEU A 76 -6.19 -22.55 2.20
C LEU A 76 -6.67 -22.35 3.64
N ARG A 77 -7.24 -21.18 3.96
CA ARG A 77 -7.82 -20.91 5.29
C ARG A 77 -9.05 -21.73 5.58
N ARG A 78 -9.95 -21.88 4.60
CA ARG A 78 -11.16 -22.72 4.72
C ARG A 78 -10.81 -24.16 5.03
N ASP A 79 -9.76 -24.67 4.39
CA ASP A 79 -9.31 -26.06 4.51
C ASP A 79 -8.36 -26.29 5.70
N GLY A 80 -8.09 -25.24 6.50
CA GLY A 80 -7.26 -25.33 7.71
C GLY A 80 -5.75 -25.43 7.44
N MET A 81 -5.29 -25.03 6.24
CA MET A 81 -3.88 -25.03 5.86
C MET A 81 -3.19 -23.75 6.37
N ILE A 82 -2.91 -23.72 7.69
CA ILE A 82 -2.47 -22.53 8.42
C ILE A 82 -1.11 -22.02 7.91
N ASP A 83 -0.12 -22.90 7.79
CA ASP A 83 1.25 -22.51 7.42
C ASP A 83 1.32 -22.04 5.97
N GLU A 84 0.64 -22.74 5.05
CA GLU A 84 0.54 -22.36 3.64
C GLU A 84 -0.18 -21.03 3.45
N ALA A 85 -1.28 -20.81 4.17
CA ALA A 85 -2.01 -19.54 4.14
C ALA A 85 -1.15 -18.39 4.69
N ALA A 86 -0.41 -18.63 5.77
CA ALA A 86 0.50 -17.64 6.36
C ALA A 86 1.64 -17.29 5.39
N ASP A 87 2.31 -18.27 4.79
CA ASP A 87 3.39 -18.05 3.82
C ASP A 87 2.91 -17.31 2.57
N LEU A 88 1.72 -17.64 2.05
CA LEU A 88 1.10 -16.89 0.96
C LEU A 88 0.83 -15.45 1.37
N PHE A 89 0.13 -15.22 2.49
CA PHE A 89 -0.18 -13.86 2.95
C PHE A 89 1.08 -13.02 3.19
N HIS A 90 2.10 -13.59 3.83
CA HIS A 90 3.39 -12.91 4.03
C HIS A 90 4.08 -12.54 2.72
N THR A 91 3.93 -13.36 1.69
CA THR A 91 4.48 -13.05 0.37
C THR A 91 3.74 -11.89 -0.30
N LEU A 92 2.43 -11.77 -0.09
CA LEU A 92 1.61 -10.67 -0.60
C LEU A 92 2.02 -9.30 -0.04
N TRP A 93 2.71 -9.23 1.11
CA TRP A 93 3.30 -7.98 1.56
C TRP A 93 4.28 -7.38 0.55
N SER A 94 4.92 -8.19 -0.29
CA SER A 94 5.85 -7.71 -1.31
C SER A 94 5.19 -7.19 -2.59
N ALA A 95 3.85 -7.19 -2.68
CA ALA A 95 3.13 -6.67 -3.84
C ALA A 95 3.55 -5.22 -4.16
N SER A 96 3.78 -4.93 -5.44
CA SER A 96 4.17 -3.59 -5.87
C SER A 96 3.04 -2.58 -5.65
N SER A 97 3.38 -1.29 -5.55
CA SER A 97 2.39 -0.21 -5.46
C SER A 97 1.36 -0.24 -6.60
N ALA A 98 1.79 -0.65 -7.80
CA ALA A 98 0.92 -0.81 -8.96
C ALA A 98 -0.03 -2.01 -8.86
N ALA A 99 0.38 -3.10 -8.23
CA ALA A 99 -0.43 -4.32 -8.09
C ALA A 99 -1.39 -4.25 -6.89
N LEU A 100 -1.08 -3.44 -5.88
CA LEU A 100 -1.83 -3.41 -4.62
C LEU A 100 -3.32 -3.10 -4.77
N PRO A 101 -3.77 -2.11 -5.59
CA PRO A 101 -5.20 -1.83 -5.72
C PRO A 101 -6.01 -3.03 -6.23
N ALA A 102 -5.48 -3.77 -7.21
CA ALA A 102 -6.12 -4.98 -7.74
C ALA A 102 -6.14 -6.10 -6.68
N LEU A 103 -5.04 -6.25 -5.93
CA LEU A 103 -4.98 -7.21 -4.83
C LEU A 103 -5.97 -6.91 -3.72
N LEU A 104 -6.13 -5.64 -3.32
CA LEU A 104 -7.12 -5.26 -2.31
C LEU A 104 -8.55 -5.58 -2.77
N ALA A 105 -8.88 -5.29 -4.03
CA ALA A 105 -10.17 -5.63 -4.61
C ALA A 105 -10.42 -7.16 -4.66
N ALA A 106 -9.39 -7.94 -5.01
CA ALA A 106 -9.45 -9.39 -5.02
C ALA A 106 -9.64 -9.98 -3.61
N LEU A 107 -8.95 -9.44 -2.61
CA LEU A 107 -9.09 -9.84 -1.21
C LEU A 107 -10.49 -9.55 -0.69
N GLU A 108 -11.05 -8.37 -0.99
CA GLU A 108 -12.44 -8.03 -0.65
C GLU A 108 -13.45 -9.00 -1.28
N GLN A 109 -13.31 -9.29 -2.57
CA GLN A 109 -14.18 -10.23 -3.28
C GLN A 109 -14.08 -11.65 -2.72
N SER A 110 -12.92 -12.02 -2.17
CA SER A 110 -12.66 -13.34 -1.56
C SER A 110 -12.97 -13.39 -0.05
N GLY A 111 -13.57 -12.33 0.52
CA GLY A 111 -13.92 -12.26 1.93
C GLY A 111 -12.72 -12.04 2.87
N GLN A 112 -11.57 -11.61 2.36
CA GLN A 112 -10.31 -11.38 3.06
C GLN A 112 -10.03 -9.88 3.28
N SER A 113 -11.06 -9.04 3.45
CA SER A 113 -10.88 -7.58 3.58
C SER A 113 -9.97 -7.16 4.75
N ALA A 114 -9.95 -7.92 5.85
CA ALA A 114 -9.08 -7.63 7.00
C ALA A 114 -7.57 -7.76 6.65
N ASP A 115 -7.23 -8.70 5.78
CA ASP A 115 -5.87 -8.84 5.25
C ASP A 115 -5.51 -7.65 4.37
N GLY A 116 -6.44 -7.24 3.50
CA GLY A 116 -6.26 -6.06 2.66
C GLY A 116 -5.97 -4.81 3.48
N GLN A 117 -6.71 -4.60 4.57
CA GLN A 117 -6.45 -3.49 5.50
C GLN A 117 -5.10 -3.62 6.21
N THR A 118 -4.67 -4.84 6.53
CA THR A 118 -3.33 -5.09 7.09
C THR A 118 -2.23 -4.73 6.08
N LEU A 119 -2.38 -5.10 4.81
CA LEU A 119 -1.44 -4.72 3.76
C LEU A 119 -1.37 -3.19 3.60
N LEU A 120 -2.51 -2.50 3.58
CA LEU A 120 -2.56 -1.05 3.46
C LEU A 120 -1.89 -0.35 4.66
N TRP A 121 -2.11 -0.86 5.87
CA TRP A 121 -1.49 -0.35 7.09
C TRP A 121 0.04 -0.41 7.03
N GLU A 122 0.61 -1.55 6.62
CA GLU A 122 2.07 -1.67 6.46
C GLU A 122 2.59 -0.66 5.43
N ARG A 123 1.83 -0.46 4.34
CA ARG A 123 2.23 0.45 3.25
C ARG A 123 2.17 1.92 3.62
N ALA A 124 1.43 2.31 4.66
CA ALA A 124 1.45 3.68 5.16
C ALA A 124 2.79 4.11 5.77
N SER A 125 3.63 3.14 6.15
CA SER A 125 4.98 3.39 6.66
C SER A 125 6.05 3.42 5.57
N ALA A 126 5.68 3.24 4.30
CA ALA A 126 6.62 3.23 3.17
C ALA A 126 7.36 4.58 3.01
N PRO A 127 8.53 4.60 2.35
CA PRO A 127 9.20 5.84 1.97
C PRO A 127 8.30 6.79 1.17
N ALA A 128 8.61 8.09 1.18
CA ALA A 128 7.76 9.14 0.61
C ALA A 128 7.36 8.89 -0.85
N GLU A 129 8.33 8.54 -1.70
CA GLU A 129 8.11 8.27 -3.13
C GLU A 129 7.21 7.04 -3.34
N GLU A 130 7.45 5.95 -2.61
CA GLU A 130 6.64 4.73 -2.71
C GLU A 130 5.20 4.95 -2.23
N LEU A 131 5.01 5.74 -1.16
CA LEU A 131 3.69 6.11 -0.66
C LEU A 131 2.96 6.99 -1.68
N ALA A 132 3.63 7.96 -2.28
CA ALA A 132 3.05 8.82 -3.31
C ALA A 132 2.65 8.02 -4.56
N GLU A 133 3.50 7.10 -5.02
CA GLU A 133 3.20 6.18 -6.10
C GLU A 133 1.97 5.31 -5.76
N LEU A 134 1.89 4.77 -4.55
CA LEU A 134 0.74 3.98 -4.12
C LEU A 134 -0.54 4.82 -4.08
N ALA A 135 -0.50 6.03 -3.53
CA ALA A 135 -1.66 6.93 -3.48
C ALA A 135 -2.18 7.24 -4.89
N GLN A 136 -1.28 7.44 -5.86
CA GLN A 136 -1.65 7.62 -7.26
C GLN A 136 -2.35 6.38 -7.85
N HIS A 137 -1.81 5.18 -7.62
CA HIS A 137 -2.42 3.94 -8.11
C HIS A 137 -3.79 3.67 -7.47
N LEU A 138 -3.94 3.88 -6.17
CA LEU A 138 -5.23 3.76 -5.47
C LEU A 138 -6.26 4.75 -6.03
N LYS A 139 -5.86 6.01 -6.26
CA LYS A 139 -6.74 7.04 -6.85
C LYS A 139 -7.16 6.69 -8.27
N ALA A 140 -6.22 6.24 -9.11
CA ALA A 140 -6.50 5.77 -10.46
C ALA A 140 -7.47 4.56 -10.48
N ALA A 141 -7.42 3.72 -9.46
CA ALA A 141 -8.34 2.60 -9.26
C ALA A 141 -9.68 2.99 -8.61
N GLY A 142 -9.92 4.27 -8.33
CA GLY A 142 -11.16 4.75 -7.68
C GLY A 142 -11.27 4.42 -6.19
N ARG A 143 -10.17 4.03 -5.53
CA ARG A 143 -10.11 3.58 -4.13
C ARG A 143 -9.97 4.78 -3.18
N THR A 144 -10.91 5.72 -3.23
CA THR A 144 -10.79 7.02 -2.54
C THR A 144 -10.72 6.90 -1.01
N ASP A 145 -11.42 5.94 -0.42
CA ASP A 145 -11.38 5.74 1.03
C ASP A 145 -10.04 5.16 1.49
N ASP A 146 -9.42 4.28 0.70
CA ASP A 146 -8.08 3.77 1.01
C ASP A 146 -7.02 4.86 0.90
N VAL A 147 -7.11 5.75 -0.11
CA VAL A 147 -6.24 6.93 -0.19
C VAL A 147 -6.39 7.77 1.08
N ARG A 148 -7.62 8.05 1.50
CA ARG A 148 -7.87 8.83 2.72
C ARG A 148 -7.26 8.15 3.96
N HIS A 149 -7.43 6.84 4.12
CA HIS A 149 -6.84 6.08 5.23
C HIS A 149 -5.31 6.12 5.22
N LEU A 150 -4.70 5.91 4.05
CA LEU A 150 -3.25 5.99 3.84
C LEU A 150 -2.70 7.36 4.24
N LEU A 151 -3.32 8.45 3.75
CA LEU A 151 -2.88 9.82 4.04
C LEU A 151 -3.10 10.21 5.51
N ARG A 152 -4.19 9.76 6.12
CA ARG A 152 -4.44 10.00 7.54
C ARG A 152 -3.39 9.31 8.43
N GLN A 153 -2.96 8.11 8.06
CA GLN A 153 -1.86 7.42 8.74
C GLN A 153 -0.52 8.15 8.50
N ALA A 154 -0.25 8.58 7.26
CA ALA A 154 0.92 9.37 6.93
C ALA A 154 1.00 10.67 7.75
N ALA A 155 -0.12 11.37 7.96
CA ALA A 155 -0.21 12.57 8.80
C ALA A 155 0.18 12.34 10.28
N GLY A 156 0.15 11.09 10.75
CA GLY A 156 0.61 10.69 12.08
C GLY A 156 2.13 10.57 12.23
N ARG A 157 2.89 10.58 11.12
CA ARG A 157 4.35 10.38 11.11
C ARG A 157 5.12 11.59 11.65
N PRO A 158 6.44 11.46 11.91
CA PRO A 158 7.30 12.60 12.22
C PRO A 158 7.19 13.71 11.17
N ILE A 159 7.22 14.97 11.61
CA ILE A 159 6.86 16.12 10.75
C ILE A 159 7.77 16.28 9.52
N ASN A 160 9.05 15.95 9.65
CA ASN A 160 10.00 15.93 8.53
C ASN A 160 9.64 14.86 7.49
N GLU A 161 9.13 13.71 7.92
CA GLU A 161 8.65 12.66 7.00
C GLU A 161 7.35 13.11 6.32
N VAL A 162 6.43 13.73 7.05
CA VAL A 162 5.20 14.28 6.46
C VAL A 162 5.54 15.34 5.39
N ALA A 163 6.51 16.22 5.66
CA ALA A 163 6.97 17.21 4.69
C ALA A 163 7.55 16.57 3.43
N ALA A 164 8.36 15.52 3.57
CA ALA A 164 8.89 14.77 2.44
C ALA A 164 7.78 14.08 1.62
N ILE A 165 6.82 13.45 2.30
CA ILE A 165 5.65 12.83 1.64
C ILE A 165 4.84 13.87 0.88
N ALA A 166 4.53 14.99 1.52
CA ALA A 166 3.76 16.07 0.89
C ALA A 166 4.47 16.64 -0.35
N GLY A 167 5.81 16.66 -0.37
CA GLY A 167 6.59 17.08 -1.54
C GLY A 167 6.65 16.05 -2.68
N ALA A 168 6.45 14.76 -2.38
CA ALA A 168 6.41 13.69 -3.39
C ALA A 168 5.00 13.49 -4.00
N LEU A 169 3.96 13.94 -3.30
CA LEU A 169 2.57 13.85 -3.77
C LEU A 169 2.28 14.87 -4.89
N ASN A 170 1.31 14.52 -5.75
CA ASN A 170 0.71 15.51 -6.64
C ASN A 170 -0.11 16.55 -5.84
N GLU A 171 -0.42 17.69 -6.45
CA GLU A 171 -1.09 18.82 -5.80
C GLU A 171 -2.38 18.40 -5.05
N GLU A 172 -3.27 17.66 -5.73
CA GLU A 172 -4.56 17.27 -5.15
C GLU A 172 -4.39 16.36 -3.92
N THR A 173 -3.52 15.34 -4.01
CA THR A 173 -3.29 14.41 -2.91
C THR A 173 -2.49 15.07 -1.77
N ALA A 174 -1.61 16.03 -2.08
CA ALA A 174 -0.92 16.83 -1.08
C ALA A 174 -1.90 17.71 -0.29
N MET A 175 -2.90 18.30 -0.96
CA MET A 175 -3.99 19.02 -0.29
C MET A 175 -4.78 18.12 0.66
N GLU A 176 -5.09 16.89 0.25
CA GLU A 176 -5.76 15.90 1.10
C GLU A 176 -4.93 15.56 2.34
N LEU A 177 -3.62 15.31 2.18
CA LEU A 177 -2.69 15.04 3.29
C LEU A 177 -2.61 16.21 4.26
N VAL A 178 -2.44 17.42 3.75
CA VAL A 178 -2.37 18.64 4.57
C VAL A 178 -3.68 18.84 5.34
N GLY A 179 -4.83 18.58 4.71
CA GLY A 179 -6.14 18.59 5.36
C GLY A 179 -6.23 17.61 6.53
N GLU A 180 -5.78 16.36 6.35
CA GLU A 180 -5.72 15.39 7.46
C GLU A 180 -4.74 15.84 8.55
N LEU A 181 -3.58 16.39 8.18
CA LEU A 181 -2.57 16.86 9.11
C LEU A 181 -3.09 17.98 10.02
N VAL A 182 -3.71 19.02 9.46
CA VAL A 182 -4.22 20.16 10.25
C VAL A 182 -5.37 19.78 11.18
N ARG A 183 -6.17 18.76 10.80
CA ARG A 183 -7.24 18.19 11.64
C ARG A 183 -6.73 17.26 12.73
N LEU A 184 -5.66 16.51 12.47
CA LEU A 184 -5.11 15.52 13.39
C LEU A 184 -4.11 16.09 14.40
N ARG A 185 -3.26 17.04 13.97
CA ARG A 185 -2.08 17.46 14.74
C ARG A 185 -2.28 18.77 15.50
N SER A 186 -1.40 19.01 16.46
CA SER A 186 -1.37 20.21 17.28
C SER A 186 -0.91 21.44 16.47
N ALA A 187 -1.32 22.64 16.87
CA ALA A 187 -0.86 23.87 16.22
C ALA A 187 0.68 24.01 16.20
N SER A 188 1.38 23.54 17.24
CA SER A 188 2.85 23.54 17.28
C SER A 188 3.44 22.62 16.21
N ASP A 189 2.86 21.42 16.02
CA ASP A 189 3.27 20.50 14.96
C ASP A 189 3.05 21.12 13.57
N ILE A 190 1.92 21.81 13.38
CA ILE A 190 1.63 22.54 12.13
C ILE A 190 2.64 23.66 11.89
N GLY A 191 3.06 24.38 12.93
CA GLY A 191 4.14 25.36 12.84
C GLY A 191 5.47 24.74 12.38
N ARG A 192 5.83 23.56 12.93
CA ARG A 192 7.04 22.82 12.51
C ARG A 192 6.93 22.32 11.07
N PHE A 193 5.74 21.88 10.66
CA PHE A 193 5.48 21.45 9.28
C PHE A 193 5.65 22.63 8.33
N GLY A 194 5.00 23.77 8.62
CA GLY A 194 5.14 25.00 7.84
C GLY A 194 6.59 25.45 7.68
N ALA A 195 7.41 25.33 8.73
CA ALA A 195 8.85 25.62 8.64
C ALA A 195 9.58 24.66 7.69
N ALA A 196 9.26 23.36 7.72
CA ALA A 196 9.88 22.36 6.86
C ALA A 196 9.54 22.54 5.38
N ILE A 197 8.36 23.08 5.06
CA ILE A 197 7.88 23.27 3.68
C ILE A 197 7.97 24.72 3.19
N GLN A 198 8.57 25.64 3.95
CA GLN A 198 8.57 27.09 3.64
C GLN A 198 9.10 27.41 2.23
N GLY A 199 10.03 26.60 1.71
CA GLY A 199 10.57 26.77 0.35
C GLY A 199 9.63 26.29 -0.78
N ALA A 200 8.57 25.55 -0.47
CA ALA A 200 7.60 25.03 -1.41
C ALA A 200 6.32 25.88 -1.39
N THR A 201 6.30 26.97 -2.17
CA THR A 201 5.25 28.01 -2.10
C THR A 201 3.83 27.46 -2.25
N GLU A 202 3.58 26.57 -3.22
CA GLU A 202 2.24 26.01 -3.46
C GLU A 202 1.76 25.13 -2.30
N LEU A 203 2.65 24.32 -1.74
CA LEU A 203 2.36 23.48 -0.58
C LEU A 203 2.16 24.32 0.68
N TYR A 204 2.92 25.41 0.82
CA TYR A 204 2.75 26.34 1.93
C TYR A 204 1.43 27.10 1.85
N ASP A 205 1.05 27.57 0.66
CA ASP A 205 -0.26 28.20 0.44
C ASP A 205 -1.40 27.20 0.75
N THR A 206 -1.25 25.93 0.34
CA THR A 206 -2.17 24.84 0.69
C THR A 206 -2.33 24.69 2.21
N LEU A 207 -1.24 24.77 2.96
CA LEU A 207 -1.28 24.75 4.43
C LEU A 207 -2.08 25.94 4.99
N LEU A 208 -1.86 27.15 4.47
CA LEU A 208 -2.60 28.33 4.95
C LEU A 208 -4.10 28.21 4.68
N PHE A 209 -4.50 27.76 3.49
CA PHE A 209 -5.90 27.54 3.16
C PHE A 209 -6.53 26.46 4.04
N ALA A 210 -5.84 25.33 4.25
CA ALA A 210 -6.33 24.27 5.11
C ALA A 210 -6.45 24.70 6.58
N ALA A 211 -5.57 25.58 7.07
CA ALA A 211 -5.64 26.14 8.41
C ALA A 211 -6.79 27.15 8.59
N ASP A 212 -7.10 27.92 7.54
CA ASP A 212 -8.19 28.91 7.53
C ASP A 212 -9.58 28.25 7.54
N ASP A 213 -9.70 27.06 6.93
CA ASP A 213 -10.96 26.27 6.90
C ASP A 213 -11.27 25.56 8.24
N LEU A 214 -10.39 25.67 9.24
CA LEU A 214 -10.64 25.13 10.58
C LEU A 214 -11.62 25.99 11.37
N GLU A 215 -12.15 25.41 12.46
CA GLU A 215 -12.87 26.21 13.46
C GLU A 215 -12.01 27.39 13.94
N GLU A 216 -12.62 28.56 14.10
CA GLU A 216 -11.95 29.83 14.36
C GLU A 216 -10.91 29.77 15.49
N SER A 217 -11.25 29.07 16.58
CA SER A 217 -10.37 28.86 17.74
C SER A 217 -9.08 28.14 17.35
N ARG A 218 -9.19 27.08 16.54
CA ARG A 218 -8.08 26.25 16.06
C ARG A 218 -7.26 26.97 14.98
N ALA A 219 -7.93 27.66 14.05
CA ALA A 219 -7.27 28.51 13.05
C ALA A 219 -6.38 29.56 13.72
N ARG A 220 -6.91 30.27 14.73
CA ARG A 220 -6.14 31.25 15.52
C ARG A 220 -4.89 30.63 16.17
N SER A 221 -5.00 29.43 16.73
CA SER A 221 -3.86 28.72 17.33
C SER A 221 -2.80 28.34 16.29
N VAL A 222 -3.20 27.84 15.11
CA VAL A 222 -2.26 27.49 14.03
C VAL A 222 -1.52 28.74 13.53
N PHE A 223 -2.24 29.81 13.19
CA PHE A 223 -1.60 31.06 12.76
C PHE A 223 -0.73 31.68 13.85
N ALA A 224 -1.07 31.53 15.13
CA ALA A 224 -0.19 31.94 16.22
C ALA A 224 1.12 31.12 16.25
N ALA A 225 1.05 29.80 16.06
CA ALA A 225 2.25 28.97 15.99
C ALA A 225 3.15 29.33 14.80
N LEU A 226 2.57 29.61 13.63
CA LEU A 226 3.30 30.09 12.45
C LEU A 226 4.01 31.42 12.74
N ARG A 227 3.31 32.41 13.33
CA ARG A 227 3.89 33.70 13.72
C ARG A 227 5.04 33.56 14.72
N THR A 228 4.89 32.71 15.72
CA THR A 228 5.96 32.42 16.69
C THR A 228 7.19 31.83 16.02
N GLY A 229 7.01 31.05 14.96
CA GLY A 229 8.10 30.53 14.13
C GLY A 229 8.66 31.52 13.10
N GLY A 230 8.17 32.76 13.04
CA GLY A 230 8.57 33.76 12.05
C GLY A 230 8.08 33.47 10.63
N LEU A 231 7.05 32.63 10.48
CA LEU A 231 6.54 32.19 9.19
C LEU A 231 5.40 33.10 8.68
N PRO A 232 5.26 33.27 7.35
CA PRO A 232 4.22 34.10 6.78
C PRO A 232 2.83 33.51 7.01
N THR A 233 1.86 34.33 7.39
CA THR A 233 0.46 33.88 7.61
C THR A 233 -0.49 34.35 6.52
N GLN A 234 0.04 34.87 5.42
CA GLN A 234 -0.71 35.23 4.23
C GLN A 234 -0.08 34.51 3.04
N PRO A 235 -0.90 34.01 2.11
CA PRO A 235 -0.39 33.35 0.92
C PRO A 235 0.44 34.32 0.08
N ALA A 236 1.39 33.79 -0.69
CA ALA A 236 2.18 34.62 -1.57
C ALA A 236 1.27 35.32 -2.60
N PRO A 237 1.49 36.61 -2.93
CA PRO A 237 0.71 37.27 -3.97
C PRO A 237 0.94 36.53 -5.29
N ARG A 238 -0.10 35.81 -5.78
CA ARG A 238 -0.03 35.11 -7.07
C ARG A 238 0.40 36.11 -8.16
N PRO A 239 1.43 35.81 -8.96
CA PRO A 239 1.79 36.68 -10.06
C PRO A 239 0.56 36.85 -10.96
N ARG A 240 0.11 38.10 -11.13
CA ARG A 240 -1.01 38.42 -12.03
C ARG A 240 -0.67 37.85 -13.39
N SER A 241 -1.46 36.90 -13.87
CA SER A 241 -1.38 36.43 -15.24
C SER A 241 -1.43 37.66 -16.15
N ARG A 242 -0.39 37.86 -16.96
CA ARG A 242 -0.35 38.89 -18.00
C ARG A 242 -1.31 38.48 -19.12
N SER A 243 -2.61 38.49 -18.84
CA SER A 243 -3.67 38.26 -19.82
C SER A 243 -4.59 39.47 -19.89
N ARG A 244 -4.02 40.64 -20.22
CA ARG A 244 -4.75 41.77 -20.83
C ARG A 244 -3.79 42.85 -21.32
N GLN A 245 -3.12 42.58 -22.44
CA GLN A 245 -2.70 43.64 -23.37
C GLN A 245 -2.93 43.14 -24.80
N ARG A 246 -4.21 43.13 -25.17
CA ARG A 246 -4.64 43.30 -26.55
C ARG A 246 -5.57 44.50 -26.57
N ARG A 247 -5.04 45.64 -26.99
CA ARG A 247 -5.69 46.60 -27.87
C ARG A 247 -4.63 47.15 -28.80
#